data_AF-A0A7X3HT39-F1
#
_entry.id   AF-A0A7X3HT39-F1
#
_cell.length_a   1.000
_cell.length_b   1.000
_cell.length_c   1.000
_cell.angle_alpha   90.00
_cell.angle_beta   90.00
_cell.angle_gamma   90.00
#
_symmetry.space_group_name_H-M   'P 1'
#
loop_
_entity.id
_entity.type
_entity.pdbx_description
1 polymer ?
#
loop_
_entity_poly.entity_id
_entity_poly.type
_entity_poly.pdbx_seq_one_letter_code
_entity_poly.pdbx_strand_id
1 'polypeptide(L)'
;MNQQASQSMPVARLFEGIYEYWCGPWRVERHCRVVIAGVSQKLVAAQLCNGDELSSAEKEGLADSLFTVDEVDQSPEEWSLSPIDQLPQWAVPLAMRHVSESDVAEAKSAGFLIHKGSASDGHDLLGRWWWTLSQPGWTGVEASHGAYDSELAAWADAVLALRTDPELAHTLPQEQVALPEVEAVLVQAIEASGFSVSGPTDSRAAEHGEPAWVCNARGALARANATRIDLKMLSEPEKLPQMQRQTAAHRVWVSGLKAGDRVEVPYSLASEDIKPMTVLNNDGAWLRLLPDGYGNTAENTVLADAVSGNLRYGGARIVPLGTANRIAERIKLSPRP
;
A
#
# COMPACT_ATOMS: atom_id res chain seq x y z
N MET A 1 -45.19 -16.75 -7.54
CA MET A 1 -43.98 -17.48 -7.98
C MET A 1 -43.52 -16.86 -9.29
N ASN A 2 -42.63 -15.87 -9.22
CA ASN A 2 -41.97 -15.30 -10.41
C ASN A 2 -40.47 -15.60 -10.25
N GLN A 3 -40.00 -16.64 -10.94
CA GLN A 3 -38.57 -16.86 -11.12
C GLN A 3 -38.12 -15.95 -12.26
N GLN A 4 -37.50 -14.82 -11.92
CA GLN A 4 -36.65 -14.10 -12.86
C GLN A 4 -35.43 -14.99 -13.12
N ALA A 5 -35.34 -15.52 -14.33
CA ALA A 5 -34.14 -16.18 -14.83
C ALA A 5 -33.04 -15.13 -14.89
N SER A 6 -32.04 -15.27 -14.01
CA SER A 6 -30.79 -14.52 -14.09
C SER A 6 -30.15 -14.84 -15.44
N GLN A 7 -30.23 -13.91 -16.38
CA GLN A 7 -29.48 -13.99 -17.64
C GLN A 7 -28.01 -13.86 -17.29
N SER A 8 -27.28 -14.99 -17.34
CA SER A 8 -25.83 -14.98 -17.27
C SER A 8 -25.32 -14.12 -18.41
N MET A 9 -24.62 -13.03 -18.09
CA MET A 9 -23.98 -12.21 -19.11
C MET A 9 -23.06 -13.09 -19.96
N PRO A 10 -23.19 -13.09 -21.30
CA PRO A 10 -22.34 -13.88 -22.15
C PRO A 10 -20.90 -13.40 -21.97
N VAL A 11 -20.02 -14.31 -21.57
CA VAL A 11 -18.57 -14.07 -21.52
C VAL A 11 -18.15 -13.60 -22.91
N ALA A 12 -17.51 -12.44 -23.00
CA ALA A 12 -17.06 -11.88 -24.27
C ALA A 12 -16.14 -12.88 -24.96
N ARG A 13 -16.60 -13.43 -26.10
CA ARG A 13 -15.79 -14.36 -26.91
C ARG A 13 -14.77 -13.57 -27.71
N LEU A 14 -13.50 -13.92 -27.52
CA LEU A 14 -12.38 -13.39 -28.28
C LEU A 14 -12.14 -14.27 -29.51
N PHE A 15 -11.75 -13.64 -30.61
CA PHE A 15 -11.39 -14.32 -31.85
C PHE A 15 -10.04 -13.79 -32.36
N GLU A 16 -9.17 -14.69 -32.80
CA GLU A 16 -7.86 -14.38 -33.38
C GLU A 16 -7.78 -14.90 -34.82
N GLY A 17 -7.11 -14.16 -35.69
CA GLY A 17 -6.74 -14.65 -37.00
C GLY A 17 -5.94 -13.64 -37.81
N ILE A 18 -5.83 -13.89 -39.11
CA ILE A 18 -5.15 -13.02 -40.06
C ILE A 18 -6.22 -12.31 -40.90
N TYR A 19 -6.09 -11.00 -41.01
CA TYR A 19 -6.98 -10.15 -41.79
C TYR A 19 -6.18 -9.29 -42.78
N GLU A 20 -6.69 -9.17 -44.00
CA GLU A 20 -6.06 -8.40 -45.07
C GLU A 20 -6.51 -6.94 -44.98
N TYR A 21 -5.57 -6.04 -44.73
CA TYR A 21 -5.86 -4.62 -44.50
C TYR A 21 -5.01 -3.71 -45.39
N TRP A 22 -5.66 -2.74 -46.01
CA TRP A 22 -5.04 -1.77 -46.91
C TRP A 22 -4.64 -0.53 -46.11
N CYS A 23 -3.36 -0.39 -45.75
CA CYS A 23 -2.90 0.68 -44.87
C CYS A 23 -1.81 1.57 -45.48
N GLY A 24 -1.59 2.73 -44.85
CA GLY A 24 -0.59 3.72 -45.25
C GLY A 24 -1.00 4.66 -46.40
N PRO A 25 -0.17 5.65 -46.73
CA PRO A 25 -0.49 6.71 -47.71
C PRO A 25 -0.70 6.20 -49.14
N TRP A 26 -0.21 4.99 -49.44
CA TRP A 26 -0.32 4.35 -50.75
C TRP A 26 -1.31 3.18 -50.79
N ARG A 27 -2.04 2.93 -49.68
CA ARG A 27 -2.94 1.78 -49.53
C ARG A 27 -2.27 0.49 -50.00
N VAL A 28 -1.17 0.13 -49.35
CA VAL A 28 -0.51 -1.14 -49.64
C VAL A 28 -1.25 -2.21 -48.86
N GLU A 29 -1.64 -3.29 -49.54
CA GLU A 29 -2.20 -4.48 -48.90
C GLU A 29 -1.19 -5.09 -47.93
N ARG A 30 -1.62 -5.30 -46.68
CA ARG A 30 -0.81 -5.91 -45.64
C ARG A 30 -1.63 -6.93 -44.87
N HIS A 31 -0.95 -7.99 -44.43
CA HIS A 31 -1.54 -8.97 -43.53
C HIS A 31 -1.33 -8.56 -42.08
N CYS A 32 -2.43 -8.43 -41.36
CA CYS A 32 -2.44 -8.12 -39.94
C CYS A 32 -2.91 -9.36 -39.17
N ARG A 33 -2.23 -9.71 -38.09
CA ARG A 33 -2.82 -10.56 -37.06
C ARG A 33 -3.69 -9.68 -36.17
N VAL A 34 -4.92 -10.11 -35.94
CA VAL A 34 -5.93 -9.36 -35.20
C VAL A 34 -6.51 -10.21 -34.07
N VAL A 35 -6.88 -9.53 -32.99
CA VAL A 35 -7.77 -10.08 -31.97
C VAL A 35 -8.96 -9.17 -31.84
N ILE A 36 -10.17 -9.71 -31.97
CA ILE A 36 -11.43 -8.99 -31.80
C ILE A 36 -12.26 -9.57 -30.66
N ALA A 37 -13.08 -8.73 -30.04
CA ALA A 37 -14.12 -9.15 -29.12
C ALA A 37 -15.47 -8.99 -29.83
N GLY A 38 -16.01 -10.12 -30.33
CA GLY A 38 -17.16 -10.11 -31.24
C GLY A 38 -18.41 -9.46 -30.63
N VAL A 39 -18.74 -9.79 -29.38
CA VAL A 39 -19.93 -9.27 -28.69
C VAL A 39 -19.90 -7.74 -28.52
N SER A 40 -18.71 -7.16 -28.36
CA SER A 40 -18.54 -5.72 -28.14
C SER A 40 -18.09 -4.95 -29.39
N GLN A 41 -17.99 -5.60 -30.54
CA GLN A 41 -17.49 -5.02 -31.80
C GLN A 41 -16.19 -4.21 -31.61
N LYS A 42 -15.24 -4.81 -30.87
CA LYS A 42 -14.02 -4.12 -30.45
C LYS A 42 -12.79 -4.81 -31.01
N LEU A 43 -11.91 -4.03 -31.62
CA LEU A 43 -10.55 -4.44 -31.94
C LEU A 43 -9.71 -4.43 -30.65
N VAL A 44 -9.33 -5.61 -30.18
CA VAL A 44 -8.58 -5.78 -28.93
C VAL A 44 -7.08 -5.59 -29.16
N ALA A 45 -6.56 -6.19 -30.23
CA ALA A 45 -5.16 -6.05 -30.62
C ALA A 45 -5.02 -6.20 -32.14
N ALA A 46 -4.02 -5.52 -32.71
CA ALA A 46 -3.64 -5.67 -34.10
C ALA A 46 -2.14 -5.44 -34.27
N GLN A 47 -1.52 -6.27 -35.09
CA GLN A 47 -0.10 -6.17 -35.41
C GLN A 47 0.13 -6.68 -36.83
N LEU A 48 1.09 -6.11 -37.55
CA LEU A 48 1.49 -6.64 -38.86
C LEU A 48 2.13 -8.02 -38.67
N CYS A 49 1.94 -8.93 -39.63
CA CYS A 49 2.50 -10.29 -39.56
C CYS A 49 4.03 -10.33 -39.50
N ASN A 50 4.70 -9.26 -39.93
CA ASN A 50 6.16 -9.09 -39.79
C ASN A 50 6.61 -8.68 -38.37
N GLY A 51 5.67 -8.40 -37.46
CA GLY A 51 5.94 -7.97 -36.08
C GLY A 51 5.87 -6.46 -35.85
N ASP A 52 5.69 -5.65 -36.89
CA ASP A 52 5.57 -4.20 -36.74
C ASP A 52 4.22 -3.80 -36.14
N GLU A 53 4.20 -2.77 -35.30
CA GLU A 53 2.97 -2.22 -34.73
C GLU A 53 2.28 -1.26 -35.70
N LEU A 54 0.95 -1.35 -35.77
CA LEU A 54 0.11 -0.38 -36.46
C LEU A 54 0.04 0.92 -35.64
N SER A 55 0.08 2.07 -36.31
CA SER A 55 -0.21 3.36 -35.68
C SER A 55 -1.67 3.43 -35.21
N SER A 56 -1.99 4.35 -34.30
CA SER A 56 -3.36 4.50 -33.80
C SER A 56 -4.38 4.79 -34.91
N ALA A 57 -4.02 5.63 -35.88
CA ALA A 57 -4.89 5.93 -37.02
C ALA A 57 -5.13 4.70 -37.93
N GLU A 58 -4.11 3.85 -38.10
CA GLU A 58 -4.26 2.59 -38.84
C GLU A 58 -5.10 1.57 -38.07
N LYS A 59 -4.99 1.51 -36.74
CA LYS A 59 -5.85 0.64 -35.91
C LYS A 59 -7.32 1.07 -35.96
N GLU A 60 -7.59 2.38 -35.97
CA GLU A 60 -8.95 2.91 -36.12
C GLU A 60 -9.52 2.59 -37.51
N GLY A 61 -8.75 2.81 -38.57
CA GLY A 61 -9.16 2.44 -39.93
C GLY A 61 -9.34 0.93 -40.12
N LEU A 62 -8.53 0.12 -39.45
CA LEU A 62 -8.69 -1.34 -39.43
C LEU A 62 -9.97 -1.76 -38.70
N ALA A 63 -10.27 -1.14 -37.56
CA ALA A 63 -11.49 -1.42 -36.81
C ALA A 63 -12.75 -1.06 -37.64
N ASP A 64 -12.75 0.08 -38.33
CA ASP A 64 -13.85 0.47 -39.22
C ASP A 64 -14.02 -0.53 -40.39
N SER A 65 -12.91 -0.99 -40.98
CA SER A 65 -12.96 -2.04 -42.02
C SER A 65 -13.59 -3.33 -41.50
N LEU A 66 -13.13 -3.81 -40.33
CA LEU A 66 -13.61 -5.05 -39.72
C LEU A 66 -15.09 -5.01 -39.36
N PHE A 67 -15.57 -3.91 -38.77
CA PHE A 67 -16.92 -3.88 -38.17
C PHE A 67 -17.97 -3.15 -39.02
N THR A 68 -17.56 -2.19 -39.85
CA THR A 68 -18.49 -1.39 -40.67
C THR A 68 -18.57 -1.90 -42.11
N VAL A 69 -17.45 -2.31 -42.69
CA VAL A 69 -17.39 -2.73 -44.11
C VAL A 69 -17.67 -4.22 -44.26
N ASP A 70 -16.98 -5.03 -43.46
CA ASP A 70 -16.95 -6.48 -43.61
C ASP A 70 -17.83 -7.22 -42.58
N GLU A 71 -18.35 -6.52 -41.57
CA GLU A 71 -19.23 -7.04 -40.52
C GLU A 71 -18.69 -8.34 -39.85
N VAL A 72 -17.36 -8.39 -39.65
CA VAL A 72 -16.64 -9.58 -39.18
C VAL A 72 -17.15 -10.09 -37.84
N ASP A 73 -17.71 -9.23 -37.00
CA ASP A 73 -18.30 -9.60 -35.71
C ASP A 73 -19.55 -10.50 -35.83
N GLN A 74 -20.25 -10.49 -36.97
CA GLN A 74 -21.43 -11.32 -37.18
C GLN A 74 -21.08 -12.78 -37.48
N SER A 75 -19.94 -13.04 -38.14
CA SER A 75 -19.48 -14.39 -38.49
C SER A 75 -17.95 -14.46 -38.59
N PRO A 76 -17.22 -14.34 -37.46
CA PRO A 76 -15.75 -14.29 -37.45
C PRO A 76 -15.09 -15.48 -38.14
N GLU A 77 -15.72 -16.64 -38.09
CA GLU A 77 -15.21 -17.88 -38.67
C GLU A 77 -15.15 -17.85 -40.22
N GLU A 78 -16.06 -17.11 -40.87
CA GLU A 78 -16.02 -16.92 -42.34
C GLU A 78 -14.80 -16.11 -42.79
N TRP A 79 -14.26 -15.31 -41.87
CA TRP A 79 -13.06 -14.48 -42.05
C TRP A 79 -11.79 -15.17 -41.54
N SER A 80 -11.81 -16.50 -41.40
CA SER A 80 -10.69 -17.30 -40.89
C SER A 80 -10.23 -16.89 -39.48
N LEU A 81 -11.10 -16.28 -38.68
CA LEU A 81 -10.84 -16.05 -37.26
C LEU A 81 -11.28 -17.26 -36.44
N SER A 82 -10.45 -17.67 -35.49
CA SER A 82 -10.72 -18.78 -34.58
C SER A 82 -10.99 -18.27 -33.18
N PRO A 83 -11.95 -18.85 -32.44
CA PRO A 83 -12.19 -18.47 -31.06
C PRO A 83 -10.97 -18.78 -30.18
N ILE A 84 -10.67 -17.89 -29.24
CA ILE A 84 -9.59 -18.04 -28.26
C ILE A 84 -10.09 -17.75 -26.85
N ASP A 85 -9.58 -18.51 -25.88
CA ASP A 85 -9.93 -18.33 -24.45
C ASP A 85 -9.02 -17.30 -23.76
N GLN A 86 -7.85 -17.03 -24.33
CA GLN A 86 -6.84 -16.12 -23.77
C GLN A 86 -6.15 -15.34 -24.88
N LEU A 87 -5.72 -14.10 -24.57
CA LEU A 87 -4.97 -13.29 -25.51
C LEU A 87 -3.64 -13.97 -25.87
N PRO A 88 -3.31 -14.08 -27.16
CA PRO A 88 -2.02 -14.62 -27.59
C PRO A 88 -0.91 -13.69 -27.10
N GLN A 89 0.28 -14.25 -26.88
CA GLN A 89 1.40 -13.50 -26.30
C GLN A 89 1.64 -12.19 -27.04
N TRP A 90 1.54 -12.18 -28.37
CA TRP A 90 1.76 -10.99 -29.20
C TRP A 90 0.70 -9.89 -29.02
N ALA A 91 -0.52 -10.23 -28.62
CA ALA A 91 -1.62 -9.31 -28.41
C ALA A 91 -1.60 -8.69 -27.00
N VAL A 92 -0.87 -9.30 -26.05
CA VAL A 92 -0.66 -8.71 -24.73
C VAL A 92 0.17 -7.43 -24.92
N PRO A 93 -0.33 -6.25 -24.51
CA PRO A 93 0.42 -4.99 -24.65
C PRO A 93 1.85 -5.14 -24.12
N LEU A 94 2.85 -4.65 -24.86
CA LEU A 94 4.26 -4.71 -24.42
C LEU A 94 4.43 -4.15 -23.01
N ALA A 95 3.70 -3.08 -22.68
CA ALA A 95 3.65 -2.48 -21.35
C ALA A 95 3.22 -3.46 -20.24
N MET A 96 2.39 -4.45 -20.56
CA MET A 96 1.96 -5.48 -19.61
C MET A 96 2.92 -6.67 -19.51
N ARG A 97 3.81 -6.87 -20.50
CA ARG A 97 4.67 -8.06 -20.50
C ARG A 97 5.77 -8.00 -19.46
N HIS A 98 6.25 -6.82 -19.09
CA HIS A 98 7.38 -6.63 -18.18
C HIS A 98 7.06 -5.56 -17.15
N VAL A 99 6.20 -5.89 -16.20
CA VAL A 99 6.09 -5.14 -14.94
C VAL A 99 7.23 -5.61 -14.05
N SER A 100 8.27 -4.79 -13.92
CA SER A 100 9.36 -5.07 -12.98
C SER A 100 8.94 -4.72 -11.55
N GLU A 101 9.65 -5.23 -10.56
CA GLU A 101 9.46 -4.81 -9.16
C GLU A 101 9.67 -3.30 -8.99
N SER A 102 10.55 -2.70 -9.80
CA SER A 102 10.78 -1.25 -9.83
C SER A 102 9.54 -0.49 -10.30
N ASP A 103 8.85 -0.99 -11.32
CA ASP A 103 7.62 -0.36 -11.84
C ASP A 103 6.49 -0.43 -10.80
N VAL A 104 6.37 -1.57 -10.10
CA VAL A 104 5.41 -1.71 -9.00
C VAL A 104 5.73 -0.76 -7.85
N ALA A 105 7.02 -0.59 -7.51
CA ALA A 105 7.44 0.34 -6.47
C ALA A 105 7.13 1.80 -6.84
N GLU A 106 7.32 2.16 -8.11
CA GLU A 106 6.98 3.48 -8.63
C GLU A 106 5.46 3.74 -8.56
N ALA A 107 4.64 2.78 -9.03
CA ALA A 107 3.18 2.87 -8.95
C ALA A 107 2.67 2.96 -7.50
N LYS A 108 3.24 2.17 -6.58
CA LYS A 108 2.92 2.29 -5.14
C LYS A 108 3.26 3.67 -4.59
N SER A 109 4.41 4.22 -5.00
CA SER A 109 4.85 5.57 -4.57
C SER A 109 3.95 6.67 -5.11
N ALA A 110 3.35 6.47 -6.29
CA ALA A 110 2.34 7.35 -6.87
C ALA A 110 0.96 7.26 -6.19
N GLY A 111 0.74 6.28 -5.30
CA GLY A 111 -0.50 6.11 -4.54
C GLY A 111 -1.43 5.02 -5.08
N PHE A 112 -0.97 4.17 -6.00
CA PHE A 112 -1.75 3.03 -6.48
C PHE A 112 -1.82 1.92 -5.42
N LEU A 113 -3.01 1.35 -5.24
CA LEU A 113 -3.30 0.21 -4.38
C LEU A 113 -4.06 -0.85 -5.19
N ILE A 114 -3.65 -2.10 -5.07
CA ILE A 114 -4.35 -3.24 -5.69
C ILE A 114 -5.26 -3.89 -4.65
N HIS A 115 -6.48 -4.19 -5.07
CA HIS A 115 -7.50 -4.83 -4.27
C HIS A 115 -7.94 -6.13 -4.91
N LYS A 116 -8.26 -7.13 -4.08
CA LYS A 116 -9.02 -8.30 -4.51
C LYS A 116 -10.47 -8.10 -4.10
N GLY A 117 -11.35 -7.99 -5.07
CA GLY A 117 -12.76 -7.71 -4.83
C GLY A 117 -13.44 -8.82 -4.05
N SER A 118 -14.32 -8.37 -3.16
CA SER A 118 -15.07 -9.15 -2.19
C SER A 118 -16.56 -8.99 -2.42
N ALA A 119 -17.39 -9.64 -1.59
CA ALA A 119 -18.84 -9.54 -1.72
C ALA A 119 -19.37 -8.12 -1.49
N SER A 120 -18.64 -7.26 -0.77
CA SER A 120 -19.05 -5.86 -0.54
C SER A 120 -18.78 -4.94 -1.73
N ASP A 121 -17.90 -5.33 -2.65
CA ASP A 121 -17.50 -4.50 -3.79
C ASP A 121 -18.43 -4.66 -5.00
N GLY A 122 -19.43 -5.53 -4.89
CA GLY A 122 -20.35 -5.89 -5.97
C GLY A 122 -19.97 -7.18 -6.66
N HIS A 123 -20.94 -7.77 -7.37
CA HIS A 123 -20.79 -9.07 -8.01
C HIS A 123 -19.70 -9.07 -9.10
N ASP A 124 -19.51 -7.96 -9.79
CA ASP A 124 -18.56 -7.84 -10.90
C ASP A 124 -17.09 -7.84 -10.46
N LEU A 125 -16.83 -7.52 -9.19
CA LEU A 125 -15.49 -7.51 -8.61
C LEU A 125 -15.19 -8.76 -7.77
N LEU A 126 -16.20 -9.60 -7.47
CA LEU A 126 -16.02 -10.75 -6.58
C LEU A 126 -14.95 -11.73 -7.10
N GLY A 127 -13.84 -11.80 -6.38
CA GLY A 127 -12.69 -12.66 -6.73
C GLY A 127 -11.79 -12.11 -7.85
N ARG A 128 -12.13 -10.94 -8.42
CA ARG A 128 -11.33 -10.22 -9.42
C ARG A 128 -10.38 -9.25 -8.74
N TRP A 129 -9.34 -8.85 -9.44
CA TRP A 129 -8.38 -7.83 -8.99
C TRP A 129 -8.72 -6.50 -9.65
N TRP A 130 -8.49 -5.40 -8.95
CA TRP A 130 -8.70 -4.04 -9.47
C TRP A 130 -7.78 -3.09 -8.71
N TRP A 131 -7.64 -1.86 -9.17
CA TRP A 131 -6.78 -0.89 -8.49
C TRP A 131 -7.51 0.41 -8.19
N THR A 132 -7.05 1.09 -7.15
CA THR A 132 -7.44 2.46 -6.83
C THR A 132 -6.21 3.35 -6.74
N LEU A 133 -6.35 4.60 -7.11
CA LEU A 133 -5.33 5.63 -6.97
C LEU A 133 -5.87 6.76 -6.08
N SER A 134 -5.08 7.12 -5.06
CA SER A 134 -5.36 8.29 -4.22
C SER A 134 -4.09 9.11 -4.05
N GLN A 135 -4.18 10.41 -4.27
CA GLN A 135 -3.06 11.33 -4.13
C GLN A 135 -3.37 12.45 -3.12
N PRO A 136 -2.37 12.97 -2.40
CA PRO A 136 -2.54 14.14 -1.54
C PRO A 136 -3.13 15.32 -2.31
N GLY A 137 -4.15 15.97 -1.74
CA GLY A 137 -4.84 17.10 -2.35
C GLY A 137 -5.95 16.73 -3.33
N TRP A 138 -6.09 15.45 -3.71
CA TRP A 138 -7.25 14.99 -4.47
C TRP A 138 -8.45 14.83 -3.55
N THR A 139 -9.63 15.25 -4.02
CA THR A 139 -10.89 15.11 -3.28
C THR A 139 -11.56 13.75 -3.48
N GLY A 140 -11.03 12.91 -4.37
CA GLY A 140 -11.61 11.63 -4.76
C GLY A 140 -10.56 10.54 -4.97
N VAL A 141 -11.05 9.31 -5.04
CA VAL A 141 -10.27 8.13 -5.39
C VAL A 141 -10.58 7.78 -6.84
N GLU A 142 -9.55 7.61 -7.64
CA GLU A 142 -9.68 7.06 -8.99
C GLU A 142 -9.60 5.53 -8.91
N ALA A 143 -10.27 4.84 -9.82
CA ALA A 143 -10.30 3.38 -9.86
C ALA A 143 -10.06 2.87 -11.28
N SER A 144 -9.54 1.65 -11.39
CA SER A 144 -9.38 0.99 -12.67
C SER A 144 -10.70 0.88 -13.42
N HIS A 145 -10.67 1.09 -14.73
CA HIS A 145 -11.85 0.98 -15.59
C HIS A 145 -12.40 -0.45 -15.69
N GLY A 146 -11.59 -1.46 -15.32
CA GLY A 146 -11.96 -2.86 -15.38
C GLY A 146 -11.50 -3.67 -14.18
N ALA A 147 -11.79 -4.97 -14.24
CA ALA A 147 -11.43 -5.97 -13.24
C ALA A 147 -10.62 -7.10 -13.90
N TYR A 148 -9.54 -7.52 -13.24
CA TYR A 148 -8.51 -8.39 -13.79
C TYR A 148 -8.53 -9.77 -13.13
N ASP A 149 -8.11 -10.80 -13.86
CA ASP A 149 -8.03 -12.18 -13.36
C ASP A 149 -6.90 -12.41 -12.37
N SER A 150 -5.89 -11.54 -12.34
CA SER A 150 -4.71 -11.69 -11.50
C SER A 150 -4.21 -10.34 -10.96
N GLU A 151 -3.51 -10.41 -9.83
CA GLU A 151 -2.85 -9.26 -9.21
C GLU A 151 -1.83 -8.62 -10.17
N LEU A 152 -1.06 -9.45 -10.88
CA LEU A 152 -0.05 -8.98 -11.84
C LEU A 152 -0.69 -8.19 -12.99
N ALA A 153 -1.84 -8.64 -13.51
CA ALA A 153 -2.56 -7.92 -14.54
C ALA A 153 -3.10 -6.57 -14.04
N ALA A 154 -3.56 -6.51 -12.78
CA ALA A 154 -3.98 -5.25 -12.17
C ALA A 154 -2.79 -4.29 -11.97
N TRP A 155 -1.62 -4.78 -11.55
CA TRP A 155 -0.40 -3.98 -11.49
C TRP A 155 0.07 -3.51 -12.86
N ALA A 156 -0.03 -4.35 -13.88
CA ALA A 156 0.33 -4.00 -15.25
C ALA A 156 -0.53 -2.87 -15.79
N ASP A 157 -1.82 -2.89 -15.49
CA ASP A 157 -2.73 -1.81 -15.84
C ASP A 157 -2.44 -0.53 -15.05
N ALA A 158 -2.19 -0.62 -13.74
CA ALA A 158 -1.81 0.53 -12.91
C ALA A 158 -0.51 1.22 -13.41
N VAL A 159 0.51 0.43 -13.74
CA VAL A 159 1.77 0.93 -14.32
C VAL A 159 1.54 1.55 -15.69
N LEU A 160 0.66 0.97 -16.51
CA LEU A 160 0.29 1.54 -17.80
C LEU A 160 -0.44 2.89 -17.61
N ALA A 161 -1.37 2.98 -16.67
CA ALA A 161 -2.07 4.22 -16.34
C ALA A 161 -1.07 5.31 -15.93
N LEU A 162 -0.16 5.00 -15.00
CA LEU A 162 0.90 5.91 -14.56
C LEU A 162 1.81 6.41 -15.70
N ARG A 163 2.17 5.54 -16.64
CA ARG A 163 3.03 5.90 -17.78
C ARG A 163 2.30 6.69 -18.86
N THR A 164 1.00 6.46 -19.01
CA THR A 164 0.17 7.11 -20.04
C THR A 164 -0.25 8.50 -19.60
N ASP A 165 -0.41 8.73 -18.29
CA ASP A 165 -0.75 10.01 -17.72
C ASP A 165 0.36 10.51 -16.77
N PRO A 166 1.28 11.36 -17.26
CA PRO A 166 2.38 11.92 -16.46
C PRO A 166 1.92 12.75 -15.26
N GLU A 167 0.68 13.27 -15.26
CA GLU A 167 0.14 14.00 -14.11
C GLU A 167 -0.05 13.07 -12.90
N LEU A 168 -0.28 11.77 -13.13
CA LEU A 168 -0.31 10.77 -12.07
C LEU A 168 1.10 10.50 -11.51
N ALA A 169 2.14 10.68 -12.33
CA ALA A 169 3.54 10.54 -11.91
C ALA A 169 4.04 11.78 -11.15
N HIS A 170 3.35 12.91 -11.26
CA HIS A 170 3.46 14.01 -10.32
C HIS A 170 2.87 13.60 -8.98
N THR A 171 3.60 12.73 -8.26
CA THR A 171 3.70 12.90 -6.83
C THR A 171 4.05 14.37 -6.63
N LEU A 172 3.07 15.19 -6.26
CA LEU A 172 3.34 16.49 -5.65
C LEU A 172 4.50 16.22 -4.70
N PRO A 173 5.67 16.84 -4.91
CA PRO A 173 6.93 16.42 -4.34
C PRO A 173 6.67 16.11 -2.88
N GLN A 174 6.73 14.82 -2.51
CA GLN A 174 6.36 14.27 -1.21
C GLN A 174 6.44 15.36 -0.17
N GLU A 175 5.32 16.00 0.13
CA GLU A 175 5.12 16.94 1.22
C GLU A 175 6.44 17.51 1.83
N GLN A 176 7.24 18.13 0.96
CA GLN A 176 8.11 19.23 1.33
C GLN A 176 7.33 20.53 1.20
N VAL A 177 6.01 20.45 0.95
CA VAL A 177 5.09 21.34 1.65
C VAL A 177 5.42 21.17 3.12
N ALA A 178 6.12 22.16 3.65
CA ALA A 178 6.99 22.03 4.79
C ALA A 178 6.30 21.30 5.96
N LEU A 179 6.68 20.04 6.22
CA LEU A 179 6.52 19.43 7.54
C LEU A 179 6.82 20.46 8.65
N PRO A 180 7.86 21.33 8.53
CA PRO A 180 8.05 22.44 9.46
C PRO A 180 6.94 23.52 9.48
N GLU A 181 6.26 23.83 8.38
CA GLU A 181 5.12 24.78 8.35
C GLU A 181 3.88 24.18 9.00
N VAL A 182 3.55 22.91 8.71
CA VAL A 182 2.42 22.21 9.36
C VAL A 182 2.70 22.03 10.86
N GLU A 183 3.93 21.65 11.22
CA GLU A 183 4.38 21.61 12.62
C GLU A 183 4.20 22.99 13.29
N ALA A 184 4.65 24.07 12.64
CA ALA A 184 4.52 25.44 13.16
C ALA A 184 3.05 25.85 13.32
N VAL A 185 2.18 25.55 12.37
CA VAL A 185 0.73 25.84 12.45
C VAL A 185 0.08 25.05 13.59
N LEU A 186 0.40 23.77 13.76
CA LEU A 186 -0.14 22.95 14.85
C LEU A 186 0.34 23.45 16.22
N VAL A 187 1.63 23.78 16.34
CA VAL A 187 2.19 24.38 17.57
C VAL A 187 1.48 25.70 17.88
N GLN A 188 1.37 26.60 16.90
CA GLN A 188 0.71 27.88 17.08
C GLN A 188 -0.77 27.72 17.45
N ALA A 189 -1.49 26.78 16.84
CA ALA A 189 -2.89 26.51 17.16
C ALA A 189 -3.08 25.99 18.60
N ILE A 190 -2.21 25.08 19.05
CA ILE A 190 -2.22 24.55 20.43
C ILE A 190 -1.96 25.68 21.43
N GLU A 191 -0.92 26.48 21.21
CA GLU A 191 -0.53 27.59 22.09
C GLU A 191 -1.57 28.71 22.12
N ALA A 192 -2.12 29.09 20.97
CA ALA A 192 -3.19 30.08 20.86
C ALA A 192 -4.48 29.66 21.59
N SER A 193 -4.66 28.34 21.79
CA SER A 193 -5.79 27.78 22.55
C SER A 193 -5.50 27.65 24.05
N GLY A 194 -4.33 28.10 24.51
CA GLY A 194 -3.94 28.09 25.92
C GLY A 194 -3.45 26.74 26.44
N PHE A 195 -3.13 25.79 25.56
CA PHE A 195 -2.63 24.47 25.94
C PHE A 195 -1.12 24.35 25.71
N SER A 196 -0.45 23.48 26.47
CA SER A 196 0.95 23.15 26.25
C SER A 196 1.10 22.26 24.99
N VAL A 197 2.15 22.46 24.21
CA VAL A 197 2.51 21.56 23.10
C VAL A 197 2.92 20.17 23.62
N SER A 198 3.44 20.11 24.86
CA SER A 198 3.67 18.85 25.56
C SER A 198 2.41 18.40 26.29
N GLY A 199 2.12 17.09 26.25
CA GLY A 199 0.97 16.53 26.95
C GLY A 199 0.52 15.18 26.38
N PRO A 200 -0.55 14.59 26.93
CA PRO A 200 -1.10 13.34 26.44
C PRO A 200 -1.55 13.48 24.98
N THR A 201 -1.18 12.49 24.17
CA THR A 201 -1.59 12.35 22.76
C THR A 201 -2.88 11.54 22.62
N ASP A 202 -3.30 10.85 23.69
CA ASP A 202 -4.56 10.14 23.78
C ASP A 202 -5.63 11.04 24.42
N SER A 203 -6.70 11.30 23.67
CA SER A 203 -7.87 12.05 24.16
C SER A 203 -8.50 11.48 25.43
N ARG A 204 -8.32 10.19 25.72
CA ARG A 204 -8.80 9.53 26.95
C ARG A 204 -7.92 9.80 28.16
N ALA A 205 -6.68 10.24 27.92
CA ALA A 205 -5.71 10.59 28.96
C ALA A 205 -5.59 12.10 29.15
N ALA A 206 -6.36 12.89 28.41
CA ALA A 206 -6.37 14.34 28.49
C ALA A 206 -6.92 14.81 29.85
N GLU A 207 -6.30 15.83 30.43
CA GLU A 207 -6.81 16.46 31.65
C GLU A 207 -8.20 17.07 31.39
N HIS A 208 -9.06 17.14 32.42
CA HIS A 208 -10.43 17.63 32.27
C HIS A 208 -10.47 19.02 31.60
N GLY A 209 -10.98 19.06 30.36
CA GLY A 209 -11.19 20.30 29.60
C GLY A 209 -10.34 20.43 28.33
N GLU A 210 -9.37 19.56 28.08
CA GLU A 210 -8.64 19.57 26.80
C GLU A 210 -9.53 19.02 25.66
N PRO A 211 -9.69 19.74 24.53
CA PRO A 211 -10.46 19.27 23.40
C PRO A 211 -9.69 18.20 22.61
N ALA A 212 -10.40 17.21 22.08
CA ALA A 212 -9.80 16.05 21.40
C ALA A 212 -8.83 16.42 20.25
N TRP A 213 -9.05 17.57 19.59
CA TRP A 213 -8.16 18.03 18.52
C TRP A 213 -6.75 18.39 19.03
N VAL A 214 -6.60 18.85 20.28
CA VAL A 214 -5.28 19.16 20.89
C VAL A 214 -4.49 17.86 21.06
N CYS A 215 -5.12 16.80 21.59
CA CYS A 215 -4.48 15.50 21.72
C CYS A 215 -4.07 14.92 20.35
N ASN A 216 -4.96 15.05 19.35
CA ASN A 216 -4.67 14.61 17.98
C ASN A 216 -3.51 15.39 17.36
N ALA A 217 -3.46 16.71 17.55
CA ALA A 217 -2.39 17.58 17.09
C ALA A 217 -1.05 17.21 17.76
N ARG A 218 -1.03 17.00 19.07
CA ARG A 218 0.16 16.49 19.79
C ARG A 218 0.58 15.12 19.28
N GLY A 219 -0.36 14.23 18.99
CA GLY A 219 -0.10 12.93 18.40
C GLY A 219 0.53 13.03 17.01
N ALA A 220 0.05 13.95 16.18
CA ALA A 220 0.64 14.23 14.87
C ALA A 220 2.07 14.77 14.99
N LEU A 221 2.30 15.76 15.87
CA LEU A 221 3.63 16.30 16.16
C LEU A 221 4.60 15.24 16.71
N ALA A 222 4.12 14.35 17.58
CA ALA A 222 4.94 13.27 18.13
C ALA A 222 5.36 12.27 17.05
N ARG A 223 4.45 11.89 16.14
CA ARG A 223 4.75 11.02 15.00
C ARG A 223 5.73 11.68 14.04
N ALA A 224 5.49 12.95 13.65
CA ALA A 224 6.37 13.70 12.77
C ALA A 224 7.81 13.79 13.34
N ASN A 225 7.94 14.08 14.64
CA ASN A 225 9.24 14.08 15.31
C ASN A 225 9.89 12.70 15.39
N ALA A 226 9.12 11.63 15.63
CA ALA A 226 9.64 10.26 15.63
C ALA A 226 10.20 9.90 14.24
N THR A 227 9.44 10.17 13.17
CA THR A 227 9.87 9.95 11.79
C THR A 227 11.13 10.76 11.45
N ARG A 228 11.22 12.03 11.87
CA ARG A 228 12.41 12.87 11.66
C ARG A 228 13.64 12.31 12.38
N ILE A 229 13.47 11.80 13.60
CA ILE A 229 14.55 11.15 14.35
C ILE A 229 14.99 9.87 13.63
N ASP A 230 14.06 9.03 13.21
CA ASP A 230 14.36 7.76 12.55
C ASP A 230 15.08 7.98 11.21
N LEU A 231 14.61 8.91 10.38
CA LEU A 231 15.27 9.29 9.13
C LEU A 231 16.71 9.80 9.36
N LYS A 232 16.90 10.67 10.36
CA LYS A 232 18.23 11.19 10.71
C LYS A 232 19.14 10.11 11.29
N MET A 233 18.58 9.12 12.00
CA MET A 233 19.33 8.00 12.56
C MET A 233 19.71 6.96 11.51
N LEU A 234 18.88 6.77 10.48
CA LEU A 234 19.19 5.91 9.34
C LEU A 234 20.25 6.51 8.42
N SER A 235 20.32 7.84 8.28
CA SER A 235 21.27 8.49 7.37
C SER A 235 22.70 8.57 7.90
N GLU A 236 22.93 8.61 9.23
CA GLU A 236 24.26 8.80 9.82
C GLU A 236 24.48 8.05 11.16
N PRO A 237 24.39 6.70 11.21
CA PRO A 237 24.44 5.95 12.46
C PRO A 237 25.77 6.07 13.23
N GLU A 238 26.87 6.40 12.54
CA GLU A 238 28.22 6.44 13.13
C GLU A 238 28.51 7.71 13.93
N LYS A 239 27.84 8.84 13.63
CA LYS A 239 28.11 10.15 14.26
C LYS A 239 27.38 10.36 15.59
N LEU A 240 26.50 9.45 15.98
CA LEU A 240 25.69 9.60 17.17
C LEU A 240 26.49 9.23 18.45
N PRO A 241 26.35 9.99 19.56
CA PRO A 241 26.78 9.55 20.88
C PRO A 241 26.25 8.15 21.21
N GLN A 242 27.04 7.33 21.90
CA GLN A 242 26.72 5.93 22.20
C GLN A 242 25.33 5.75 22.85
N MET A 243 24.93 6.66 23.74
CA MET A 243 23.61 6.66 24.38
C MET A 243 22.46 6.83 23.36
N GLN A 244 22.66 7.68 22.34
CA GLN A 244 21.65 7.89 21.30
C GLN A 244 21.53 6.68 20.39
N ARG A 245 22.65 6.01 20.05
CA ARG A 245 22.61 4.73 19.31
C ARG A 245 21.88 3.63 20.07
N GLN A 246 22.12 3.51 21.37
CA GLN A 246 21.41 2.56 22.22
C GLN A 246 19.92 2.87 22.29
N THR A 247 19.55 4.16 22.34
CA THR A 247 18.15 4.59 22.31
C THR A 247 17.50 4.26 20.98
N ALA A 248 18.17 4.51 19.86
CA ALA A 248 17.70 4.18 18.51
C ALA A 248 17.49 2.68 18.33
N ALA A 249 18.50 1.89 18.65
CA ALA A 249 18.47 0.43 18.54
C ALA A 249 17.36 -0.15 19.40
N HIS A 250 17.13 0.41 20.59
CA HIS A 250 16.01 0.01 21.44
C HIS A 250 14.67 0.35 20.80
N ARG A 251 14.48 1.56 20.26
CA ARG A 251 13.22 1.93 19.58
C ARG A 251 12.88 1.02 18.41
N VAL A 252 13.87 0.78 17.54
CA VAL A 252 13.73 -0.15 16.41
C VAL A 252 13.34 -1.54 16.90
N TRP A 253 14.01 -2.03 17.95
CA TRP A 253 13.67 -3.32 18.55
C TRP A 253 12.24 -3.35 19.10
N VAL A 254 11.80 -2.35 19.87
CA VAL A 254 10.43 -2.27 20.41
C VAL A 254 9.39 -2.25 19.31
N SER A 255 9.60 -1.42 18.27
CA SER A 255 8.67 -1.33 17.13
C SER A 255 8.56 -2.64 16.35
N GLY A 256 9.59 -3.49 16.39
CA GLY A 256 9.62 -4.79 15.72
C GLY A 256 8.97 -5.92 16.51
N LEU A 257 8.54 -5.70 17.75
CA LEU A 257 7.94 -6.73 18.59
C LEU A 257 6.57 -7.17 18.06
N LYS A 258 6.35 -8.49 18.01
CA LYS A 258 5.12 -9.14 17.53
C LYS A 258 4.42 -9.89 18.66
N ALA A 259 3.14 -10.22 18.43
CA ALA A 259 2.40 -11.08 19.35
C ALA A 259 3.12 -12.43 19.56
N GLY A 260 3.31 -12.83 20.81
CA GLY A 260 4.07 -14.01 21.22
C GLY A 260 5.51 -13.72 21.63
N ASP A 261 6.07 -12.55 21.27
CA ASP A 261 7.44 -12.19 21.68
C ASP A 261 7.57 -12.02 23.19
N ARG A 262 8.77 -12.28 23.68
CA ARG A 262 9.09 -12.34 25.12
C ARG A 262 9.97 -11.17 25.52
N VAL A 263 9.55 -10.43 26.54
CA VAL A 263 10.27 -9.26 27.06
C VAL A 263 10.42 -9.33 28.59
N GLU A 264 11.33 -8.53 29.14
CA GLU A 264 11.47 -8.31 30.57
C GLU A 264 11.07 -6.88 30.94
N VAL A 265 10.47 -6.73 32.11
CA VAL A 265 10.18 -5.42 32.71
C VAL A 265 10.87 -5.33 34.08
N PRO A 266 11.96 -4.56 34.21
CA PRO A 266 12.60 -4.29 35.49
C PRO A 266 11.88 -3.15 36.22
N TYR A 267 10.99 -3.49 37.17
CA TYR A 267 10.35 -2.47 38.01
C TYR A 267 11.32 -1.87 39.04
N SER A 268 12.37 -2.63 39.40
CA SER A 268 13.50 -2.14 40.18
C SER A 268 14.80 -2.81 39.71
N LEU A 269 15.93 -2.39 40.27
CA LEU A 269 17.23 -2.99 40.01
C LEU A 269 17.45 -4.31 40.78
N ALA A 270 16.54 -4.68 41.69
CA ALA A 270 16.57 -5.97 42.35
C ALA A 270 16.10 -7.05 41.38
N SER A 271 16.80 -8.20 41.34
CA SER A 271 16.50 -9.28 40.39
C SER A 271 15.09 -9.87 40.56
N GLU A 272 14.51 -9.76 41.76
CA GLU A 272 13.16 -10.23 42.09
C GLU A 272 12.02 -9.38 41.49
N ASP A 273 12.35 -8.16 41.06
CA ASP A 273 11.41 -7.20 40.46
C ASP A 273 11.46 -7.17 38.92
N ILE A 274 12.22 -8.08 38.32
CA ILE A 274 12.23 -8.30 36.87
C ILE A 274 11.09 -9.27 36.54
N LYS A 275 10.06 -8.79 35.85
CA LYS A 275 8.93 -9.62 35.43
C LYS A 275 9.04 -9.97 33.95
N PRO A 276 9.16 -11.26 33.57
CA PRO A 276 9.00 -11.65 32.18
C PRO A 276 7.54 -11.47 31.75
N MET A 277 7.35 -11.00 30.51
CA MET A 277 6.05 -10.77 29.92
C MET A 277 6.01 -11.23 28.46
N THR A 278 4.81 -11.55 27.99
CA THR A 278 4.52 -11.91 26.60
C THR A 278 3.79 -10.76 25.91
N VAL A 279 4.24 -10.37 24.72
CA VAL A 279 3.55 -9.38 23.89
C VAL A 279 2.26 -10.01 23.37
N LEU A 280 1.12 -9.42 23.70
CA LEU A 280 -0.19 -9.85 23.19
C LEU A 280 -0.53 -9.18 21.86
N ASN A 281 -0.20 -7.89 21.73
CA ASN A 281 -0.46 -7.09 20.54
C ASN A 281 0.51 -5.91 20.47
N ASN A 282 0.81 -5.48 19.24
CA ASN A 282 1.51 -4.25 18.91
C ASN A 282 0.72 -3.54 17.80
N ASP A 283 0.02 -2.46 18.15
CA ASP A 283 -0.77 -1.67 17.19
C ASP A 283 0.00 -0.47 16.61
N GLY A 284 1.31 -0.38 16.89
CA GLY A 284 2.18 0.72 16.48
C GLY A 284 2.14 1.95 17.40
N ALA A 285 1.13 2.08 18.26
CA ALA A 285 1.07 3.10 19.31
C ALA A 285 1.36 2.50 20.70
N TRP A 286 0.76 1.34 20.98
CA TRP A 286 0.84 0.65 22.27
C TRP A 286 1.16 -0.84 22.09
N LEU A 287 1.99 -1.32 23.01
CA LEU A 287 2.21 -2.72 23.30
C LEU A 287 1.30 -3.15 24.44
N ARG A 288 0.54 -4.23 24.23
CA ARG A 288 -0.14 -4.96 25.29
C ARG A 288 0.73 -6.10 25.74
N LEU A 289 1.07 -6.13 27.03
CA LEU A 289 1.95 -7.13 27.62
C LEU A 289 1.17 -7.94 28.66
N LEU A 290 1.41 -9.25 28.70
CA LEU A 290 0.86 -10.16 29.69
C LEU A 290 1.99 -10.69 30.58
N PRO A 291 1.99 -10.41 31.89
CA PRO A 291 2.93 -11.01 32.81
C PRO A 291 2.80 -12.53 32.86
N ASP A 292 3.92 -13.22 32.99
CA ASP A 292 3.94 -14.68 33.03
C ASP A 292 3.17 -15.26 34.20
N GLY A 293 2.40 -16.32 33.92
CA GLY A 293 1.57 -17.00 34.91
C GLY A 293 0.23 -16.32 35.19
N TYR A 294 -0.07 -15.20 34.54
CA TYR A 294 -1.36 -14.51 34.65
C TYR A 294 -2.28 -14.89 33.49
N GLY A 295 -3.59 -14.97 33.77
CA GLY A 295 -4.61 -15.18 32.74
C GLY A 295 -4.77 -13.95 31.85
N ASN A 296 -5.08 -14.15 30.57
CA ASN A 296 -5.31 -13.07 29.61
C ASN A 296 -6.67 -12.38 29.85
N THR A 297 -6.68 -11.47 30.83
CA THR A 297 -7.81 -10.58 31.14
C THR A 297 -7.33 -9.14 31.04
N ALA A 298 -8.24 -8.20 30.76
CA ALA A 298 -7.87 -6.79 30.63
C ALA A 298 -7.16 -6.22 31.87
N GLU A 299 -7.55 -6.69 33.06
CA GLU A 299 -6.97 -6.29 34.36
C GLU A 299 -5.53 -6.76 34.55
N ASN A 300 -5.13 -7.84 33.89
CA ASN A 300 -3.78 -8.39 33.98
C ASN A 300 -2.85 -7.85 32.89
N THR A 301 -3.33 -6.99 31.98
CA THR A 301 -2.50 -6.44 30.91
C THR A 301 -1.74 -5.19 31.33
N VAL A 302 -0.47 -5.13 30.95
CA VAL A 302 0.38 -3.94 31.10
C VAL A 302 0.50 -3.26 29.75
N LEU A 303 0.43 -1.93 29.73
CA LEU A 303 0.60 -1.13 28.52
C LEU A 303 1.99 -0.50 28.49
N ALA A 304 2.67 -0.62 27.35
CA ALA A 304 3.91 0.08 27.07
C ALA A 304 3.80 0.85 25.75
N ASP A 305 4.47 2.00 25.66
CA ASP A 305 4.56 2.77 24.43
C ASP A 305 5.33 1.98 23.37
N ALA A 306 4.74 1.81 22.17
CA ALA A 306 5.30 0.95 21.11
C ALA A 306 6.55 1.53 20.42
N VAL A 307 6.93 2.77 20.75
CA VAL A 307 8.13 3.41 20.22
C VAL A 307 9.27 3.31 21.22
N SER A 308 9.06 3.74 22.46
CA SER A 308 10.08 3.85 23.50
C SER A 308 10.20 2.60 24.37
N GLY A 309 9.15 1.77 24.42
CA GLY A 309 9.03 0.64 25.33
C GLY A 309 8.80 1.02 26.79
N ASN A 310 8.52 2.29 27.08
CA ASN A 310 8.23 2.74 28.44
C ASN A 310 6.83 2.31 28.86
N LEU A 311 6.69 1.79 30.08
CA LEU A 311 5.40 1.46 30.64
C LEU A 311 4.57 2.71 30.89
N ARG A 312 3.26 2.60 30.65
CA ARG A 312 2.29 3.65 30.96
C ARG A 312 2.29 4.03 32.45
N TYR A 313 2.53 3.05 33.32
CA TYR A 313 2.56 3.24 34.76
C TYR A 313 3.85 2.68 35.34
N GLY A 314 4.47 3.42 36.27
CA GLY A 314 5.65 2.97 37.01
C GLY A 314 7.01 3.29 36.38
N GLY A 315 7.05 3.95 35.21
CA GLY A 315 8.30 4.47 34.61
C GLY A 315 9.33 3.41 34.18
N ALA A 316 9.03 2.12 34.34
CA ALA A 316 9.87 1.04 33.87
C ALA A 316 9.87 0.96 32.34
N ARG A 317 10.91 0.37 31.77
CA ARG A 317 11.09 0.21 30.33
C ARG A 317 11.28 -1.24 29.98
N ILE A 318 10.58 -1.74 28.96
CA ILE A 318 10.76 -3.12 28.51
C ILE A 318 12.15 -3.31 27.93
N VAL A 319 12.74 -4.47 28.16
CA VAL A 319 14.06 -4.85 27.65
C VAL A 319 14.05 -6.27 27.08
N PRO A 320 14.99 -6.62 26.19
CA PRO A 320 15.09 -7.99 25.69
C PRO A 320 15.34 -8.98 26.84
N LEU A 321 14.81 -10.20 26.71
CA LEU A 321 14.98 -11.27 27.68
C LEU A 321 16.47 -11.46 28.07
N GLY A 322 16.76 -11.61 29.37
CA GLY A 322 18.11 -11.74 29.92
C GLY A 322 18.92 -10.44 29.96
N THR A 323 18.36 -9.30 29.56
CA THR A 323 19.07 -8.01 29.62
C THR A 323 19.05 -7.44 31.03
N ALA A 324 17.95 -7.57 31.76
CA ALA A 324 17.81 -6.94 33.07
C ALA A 324 18.79 -7.56 34.10
N ASN A 325 19.01 -8.89 34.06
CA ASN A 325 20.01 -9.55 34.90
C ASN A 325 21.44 -9.08 34.62
N ARG A 326 21.80 -8.92 33.33
CA ARG A 326 23.13 -8.41 32.94
C ARG A 326 23.35 -6.98 33.43
N ILE A 327 22.31 -6.14 33.41
CA ILE A 327 22.37 -4.78 33.96
C ILE A 327 22.56 -4.82 35.48
N ALA A 328 21.77 -5.63 36.18
CA ALA A 328 21.85 -5.76 37.64
C ALA A 328 23.22 -6.27 38.12
N GLU A 329 23.80 -7.26 37.45
CA GLU A 329 25.15 -7.77 37.75
C GLU A 329 26.22 -6.71 37.55
N ARG A 330 26.14 -5.93 36.45
CA ARG A 330 27.10 -4.86 36.17
C ARG A 330 27.07 -3.75 37.22
N ILE A 331 25.88 -3.44 37.74
CA ILE A 331 25.71 -2.46 38.82
C ILE A 331 26.30 -2.99 40.14
N LYS A 332 26.08 -4.28 40.48
CA LYS A 332 26.66 -4.91 41.68
C LYS A 332 28.19 -4.92 41.67
N LEU A 333 28.80 -5.09 40.49
CA LEU A 333 30.26 -5.12 40.32
C LEU A 333 30.91 -3.74 40.27
N SER A 334 30.13 -2.67 40.14
CA SER A 334 30.65 -1.30 40.17
C SER A 334 30.70 -0.83 41.62
N PRO A 335 31.89 -0.69 42.24
CA PRO A 335 31.98 -0.17 43.60
C PRO A 335 31.34 1.22 43.64
N ARG A 336 30.42 1.44 44.59
CA ARG A 336 29.88 2.78 44.83
C ARG A 336 31.06 3.68 45.24
N PRO A 337 31.30 4.81 44.55
CA PRO A 337 32.35 5.75 44.92
C PRO A 337 32.10 6.38 46.30
#